data_AF-A0A1H3JUB3-F1
#
_entry.id   AF-A0A1H3JUB3-F1
#
_cell.length_a   1.000
_cell.length_b   1.000
_cell.length_c   1.000
_cell.angle_alpha   90.00
_cell.angle_beta   90.00
_cell.angle_gamma   90.00
#
_symmetry.space_group_name_H-M   'P 1'
#
loop_
_entity.id
_entity.type
_entity.pdbx_description
1 polymer ?
#
loop_
_entity_poly.entity_id
_entity_poly.type
_entity_poly.pdbx_seq_one_letter_code
_entity_poly.pdbx_strand_id
1 'polypeptide(L)' 'MFIVALLSGSFIGLIASVFAYFALGLGAFAAFSLYLACALVPTLLTVALTVVQALADIALPNRLTAR' A
#
# COMPACT_ATOMS: atom_id res chain seq x y z
N MET A 1 -0.21 9.29 -8.80
CA MET A 1 0.58 8.56 -7.78
C MET A 1 -0.11 7.28 -7.32
N PHE A 2 -1.37 7.34 -6.87
CA PHE A 2 -2.11 6.16 -6.40
C PHE A 2 -2.22 5.03 -7.44
N ILE A 3 -2.56 5.36 -8.69
CA ILE A 3 -2.66 4.38 -9.79
C ILE A 3 -1.32 3.67 -10.04
N VAL A 4 -0.21 4.42 -9.99
CA VAL A 4 1.14 3.86 -10.19
C VAL A 4 1.50 2.91 -9.06
N ALA A 5 1.19 3.28 -7.81
CA ALA A 5 1.42 2.44 -6.63
C ALA A 5 0.58 1.14 -6.67
N LEU A 6 -0.65 1.23 -7.16
CA LEU A 6 -1.53 0.07 -7.43
C LEU A 6 -0.95 -0.84 -8.51
N LEU A 7 -0.51 -0.28 -9.63
CA LEU A 7 0.08 -1.05 -10.73
C LEU A 7 1.36 -1.76 -10.30
N SER A 8 2.24 -1.07 -9.58
CA SER A 8 3.47 -1.67 -9.05
C SER A 8 3.19 -2.72 -7.98
N GLY A 9 2.25 -2.46 -7.07
CA GLY A 9 1.88 -3.39 -5.99
C GLY A 9 1.24 -4.67 -6.53
N SER A 10 0.34 -4.54 -7.50
CA SER A 10 -0.27 -5.69 -8.18
C SER A 10 0.74 -6.50 -8.98
N PHE A 11 1.67 -5.86 -9.69
CA PHE A 11 2.71 -6.57 -10.44
C PHE A 11 3.63 -7.38 -9.51
N ILE A 12 4.11 -6.77 -8.43
CA ILE A 12 4.95 -7.43 -7.42
C ILE A 12 4.17 -8.56 -6.73
N GLY A 13 2.91 -8.31 -6.36
CA GLY A 13 2.04 -9.30 -5.73
C GLY A 13 1.79 -10.50 -6.62
N LEU A 14 1.70 -10.29 -7.95
CA LEU A 14 1.46 -11.38 -8.91
C LEU A 14 2.69 -12.27 -9.07
N ILE A 15 3.88 -11.68 -9.12
CA ILE A 15 5.14 -12.45 -9.14
C ILE A 15 5.30 -13.24 -7.83
N ALA A 16 5.04 -12.60 -6.70
CA ALA A 16 5.16 -13.23 -5.39
C ALA A 16 4.14 -14.37 -5.18
N SER A 17 2.91 -14.22 -5.67
CA SER A 17 1.88 -15.27 -5.57
C SER A 17 2.17 -16.46 -6.48
N VAL A 18 2.64 -16.23 -7.70
CA VAL A 18 3.08 -17.29 -8.62
C VAL A 18 4.25 -18.05 -8.00
N PHE A 19 5.23 -17.35 -7.42
CA PHE A 19 6.35 -17.99 -6.74
C PHE A 19 5.90 -18.77 -5.50
N ALA A 20 5.02 -18.21 -4.68
CA ALA A 20 4.49 -18.91 -3.50
C ALA A 20 3.73 -20.19 -3.89
N TYR A 21 2.92 -20.14 -4.94
CA TYR A 21 2.16 -21.29 -5.40
C TYR A 21 3.04 -22.40 -5.97
N PHE A 22 3.95 -22.06 -6.89
CA PHE A 22 4.74 -23.06 -7.62
C PHE A 22 6.04 -23.46 -6.91
N ALA A 23 6.77 -22.51 -6.31
CA ALA A 23 8.07 -22.79 -5.69
C ALA A 23 7.95 -23.22 -4.22
N LEU A 24 7.00 -22.66 -3.47
CA LEU A 24 6.80 -22.97 -2.06
C LEU A 24 5.66 -23.97 -1.81
N GLY A 25 4.87 -24.31 -2.85
CA GLY A 25 3.73 -25.22 -2.71
C GLY A 25 2.63 -24.68 -1.79
N LEU A 26 2.64 -23.38 -1.50
CA LEU A 26 1.61 -22.72 -0.70
C LEU A 26 0.33 -22.71 -1.55
N GLY A 27 -0.62 -23.57 -1.21
CA GLY A 27 -1.85 -23.77 -1.97
C GLY A 27 -2.57 -22.47 -2.34
N ALA A 28 -3.49 -22.55 -3.31
CA ALA A 28 -4.05 -21.39 -4.01
C ALA A 28 -4.55 -20.24 -3.10
N PHE A 29 -5.08 -20.56 -1.92
CA PHE A 29 -5.57 -19.58 -0.96
C PHE A 29 -4.46 -18.69 -0.38
N ALA A 30 -3.29 -19.27 -0.09
CA ALA A 30 -2.15 -18.54 0.45
C ALA A 30 -1.50 -17.65 -0.62
N ALA A 31 -1.35 -18.16 -1.83
CA ALA A 31 -0.86 -17.37 -2.97
C ALA A 31 -1.80 -16.18 -3.29
N PHE A 32 -3.11 -16.41 -3.27
CA PHE A 32 -4.10 -15.35 -3.49
C PHE A 32 -4.08 -14.29 -2.37
N SER A 33 -3.95 -14.71 -1.12
CA SER A 33 -3.84 -13.79 0.03
C SER A 33 -2.58 -12.92 -0.07
N LEU A 34 -1.48 -13.50 -0.54
CA LEU A 34 -0.20 -12.81 -0.71
C LEU A 34 -0.26 -11.79 -1.87
N TYR A 35 -0.91 -12.15 -2.99
CA TYR A 35 -1.23 -11.21 -4.07
C TYR A 35 -2.04 -10.02 -3.54
N LEU A 36 -3.13 -10.31 -2.82
CA LEU A 36 -4.06 -9.31 -2.32
C LEU A 36 -3.38 -8.37 -1.31
N ALA A 37 -2.53 -8.90 -0.43
CA ALA A 37 -1.74 -8.12 0.50
C ALA A 37 -0.79 -7.17 -0.23
N CYS A 38 -0.01 -7.65 -1.20
CA CYS A 38 0.92 -6.82 -1.97
C CYS A 38 0.22 -5.73 -2.80
N ALA A 39 -0.99 -5.99 -3.29
CA ALA A 39 -1.77 -5.00 -4.04
C ALA A 39 -2.37 -3.90 -3.12
N LEU A 40 -2.79 -4.25 -1.90
CA LEU A 40 -3.47 -3.34 -0.97
C LEU A 40 -2.53 -2.56 -0.05
N VAL A 41 -1.37 -3.10 0.31
CA VAL A 41 -0.40 -2.40 1.17
C VAL A 41 -0.04 -1.00 0.66
N PRO A 42 0.32 -0.79 -0.63
CA PRO A 42 0.68 0.54 -1.11
C PRO A 42 -0.49 1.52 -1.11
N THR A 43 -1.73 1.05 -1.32
CA THR A 43 -2.91 1.92 -1.28
C THR A 43 -3.22 2.35 0.15
N LEU A 44 -3.22 1.41 1.10
CA LEU A 44 -3.41 1.68 2.52
C LEU A 44 -2.33 2.63 3.07
N LEU A 45 -1.08 2.42 2.67
CA LEU A 45 0.03 3.31 3.05
C LEU A 45 -0.19 4.73 2.51
N THR A 46 -0.61 4.85 1.24
CA THR A 46 -0.89 6.17 0.64
C THR A 46 -2.01 6.89 1.38
N VAL A 47 -3.11 6.19 1.69
CA VAL A 47 -4.22 6.76 2.47
C VAL A 47 -3.76 7.19 3.86
N ALA A 48 -3.03 6.33 4.57
CA ALA A 48 -2.50 6.67 5.90
C ALA A 48 -1.62 7.91 5.86
N LEU A 49 -0.72 8.01 4.88
CA LEU A 49 0.13 9.19 4.71
C LEU A 49 -0.67 10.45 4.39
N THR A 50 -1.69 10.35 3.52
CA THR A 50 -2.56 11.51 3.23
C THR A 50 -3.35 11.97 4.45
N VAL A 51 -3.80 11.05 5.31
CA VAL A 51 -4.49 11.39 6.55
C VAL A 51 -3.54 12.06 7.55
N VAL A 52 -2.32 11.53 7.70
CA VAL A 52 -1.29 12.14 8.56
C VAL A 52 -0.90 13.53 8.06
N GLN A 53 -0.76 13.71 6.75
CA GLN A 53 -0.49 15.02 6.15
C GLN A 53 -1.63 16.00 6.40
N ALA A 54 -2.89 15.58 6.21
CA ALA A 54 -4.05 16.42 6.49
C ALA A 54 -4.14 16.82 7.97
N LEU A 55 -3.83 15.91 8.89
CA LEU A 55 -3.77 16.20 10.33
C LEU A 55 -2.62 17.17 10.66
N ALA A 56 -1.46 17.00 10.03
CA ALA A 56 -0.32 17.90 10.19
C ALA A 56 -0.64 19.31 9.67
N ASP A 57 -1.32 19.42 8.52
CA ASP A 57 -1.76 20.69 7.93
C ASP A 57 -2.83 21.40 8.77
N ILE A 58 -3.66 20.66 9.52
CA ILE A 58 -4.62 21.24 10.48
C ILE A 58 -3.93 21.69 11.77
N ALA A 59 -2.83 21.04 12.16
CA ALA A 59 -2.06 21.39 13.36
C ALA A 59 -1.09 22.56 13.15
N LEU A 60 -0.56 22.74 11.92
CA LEU A 60 0.36 23.82 11.54
C LEU A 60 -0.20 25.25 11.36
N PRO A 61 -1.50 25.53 11.09
CA PRO A 61 -1.99 26.89 10.83
C PRO A 61 -1.80 27.81 12.04
N ASN A 62 -1.76 27.24 13.26
CA ASN A 62 -1.57 28.00 14.49
C ASN A 62 -0.14 28.53 14.70
N ARG A 63 0.83 28.16 13.87
CA ARG A 63 2.23 28.64 14.00
C ARG A 63 2.58 29.78 13.04
N LEU A 64 1.80 30.01 11.99
CA LEU A 64 2.09 31.05 10.98
C LEU A 64 1.32 32.36 11.20
N THR A 65 0.25 32.37 12.00
CA THR A 65 -0.53 33.58 12.34
C THR A 65 0.02 34.32 13.57
N ALA A 66 1.08 33.81 14.20
CA ALA A 66 1.70 34.39 15.40
C ALA A 66 2.96 35.22 15.10
N ARG A 67 3.16 35.65 13.84
CA ARG A 67 4.28 36.50 13.41
C ARG A 67 3.76 37.68 12.61
#